data_AF-A0AAE1LW79-F1
#
_entry.id   AF-A0AAE1LW79-F1
#
_cell.length_a   1.000
_cell.length_b   1.000
_cell.length_c   1.000
_cell.angle_alpha   90.00
_cell.angle_beta   90.00
_cell.angle_gamma   90.00
#
_symmetry.space_group_name_H-M   'P 1'
#
loop_
_entity.id
_entity.type
_entity.pdbx_description
1 polymer ?
#
loop_
_entity_poly.entity_id
_entity_poly.type
_entity_poly.pdbx_seq_one_letter_code
_entity_poly.pdbx_strand_id
1 'polypeptide(L)'
;MNLFSSSMLKRYVSVIQHWLKSWAMSGSNPFIHSHLYRTRFPTCVQVAYTTLSAYINRTEGNYEIILRIIESQAKELLTGPDLGVNDALEPLDLLEQLARVHALMVYQIICLFDGDIRSRHLAEGRSHILDRWVMQMVECASSSLYPLSLTLDPLDLVETACQVDPPSLTGNTEHLWHTWILAESIRRTWLTATGLQALYLTLQQGWAFCPGGMMFTTRHGVWEAKTALAWEMLCLETDIGFIQRFETEKLFTEANPLEIDDFGKMILESTYGTERMERWTQC
;
A
#
# COMPACT_ATOMS: atom_id res chain seq x y z
N MET A 1 -28.44 11.10 -1.45
CA MET A 1 -27.19 11.89 -1.59
C MET A 1 -26.19 10.98 -2.28
N ASN A 2 -25.72 11.33 -3.48
CA ASN A 2 -24.61 10.62 -4.11
C ASN A 2 -23.36 10.92 -3.28
N LEU A 3 -22.96 9.99 -2.42
CA LEU A 3 -21.82 10.14 -1.50
C LEU A 3 -20.49 10.35 -2.24
N PHE A 4 -20.41 9.92 -3.50
CA PHE A 4 -19.22 10.09 -4.35
C PHE A 4 -19.61 10.67 -5.71
N SER A 5 -18.99 11.79 -6.09
CA SER A 5 -19.15 12.36 -7.44
C SER A 5 -18.24 11.63 -8.44
N SER A 6 -18.64 11.58 -9.71
CA SER A 6 -17.82 10.98 -10.77
C SER A 6 -16.44 11.66 -10.89
N SER A 7 -16.35 12.97 -10.64
CA SER A 7 -15.09 13.72 -10.64
C SER A 7 -14.16 13.27 -9.50
N MET A 8 -14.70 13.02 -8.31
CA MET A 8 -13.94 12.53 -7.17
C MET A 8 -13.36 11.13 -7.42
N LEU A 9 -14.15 10.21 -7.97
CA LEU A 9 -13.66 8.86 -8.30
C LEU A 9 -12.55 8.90 -9.36
N LYS A 10 -12.68 9.76 -10.38
CA LYS A 10 -11.62 9.98 -11.38
C LYS A 10 -10.35 10.60 -10.78
N ARG A 11 -10.49 11.51 -9.81
CA ARG A 11 -9.36 12.06 -9.07
C ARG A 11 -8.62 10.97 -8.31
N TYR A 12 -9.35 10.07 -7.64
CA TYR A 12 -8.73 8.95 -6.93
C TYR A 12 -7.98 8.00 -7.90
N VAL A 13 -8.57 7.65 -9.04
CA VAL A 13 -7.85 6.89 -10.09
C VAL A 13 -6.54 7.59 -10.49
N SER A 14 -6.58 8.90 -10.70
CA SER A 14 -5.41 9.70 -11.07
C SER A 14 -4.32 9.69 -9.98
N VAL A 15 -4.71 9.73 -8.70
CA VAL A 15 -3.78 9.63 -7.56
C VAL A 15 -3.09 8.27 -7.51
N ILE A 16 -3.83 7.16 -7.65
CA ILE A 16 -3.24 5.81 -7.63
C ILE A 16 -2.29 5.62 -8.83
N GLN A 17 -2.68 6.06 -10.02
CA GLN A 17 -1.81 6.02 -11.20
C GLN A 17 -0.54 6.87 -11.01
N HIS A 18 -0.67 8.03 -10.37
CA HIS A 18 0.47 8.86 -10.01
C HIS A 18 1.40 8.17 -9.02
N TRP A 19 0.88 7.46 -8.01
CA TRP A 19 1.71 6.69 -7.07
C TRP A 19 2.54 5.60 -7.75
N LEU A 20 1.96 4.89 -8.74
CA LEU A 20 2.71 3.94 -9.55
C LEU A 20 3.81 4.63 -10.37
N LYS A 21 3.51 5.80 -10.96
CA LYS A 21 4.50 6.59 -11.67
C LYS A 21 5.64 7.04 -10.75
N SER A 22 5.33 7.53 -9.55
CA SER A 22 6.31 7.94 -8.55
C SER A 22 7.20 6.78 -8.11
N TRP A 23 6.64 5.58 -7.98
CA TRP A 23 7.43 4.38 -7.68
C TRP A 23 8.47 4.10 -8.77
N ALA A 24 8.07 4.12 -10.04
CA ALA A 24 8.99 3.90 -11.17
C ALA A 24 10.07 4.99 -11.32
N MET A 25 9.80 6.21 -10.84
CA MET A 25 10.74 7.34 -10.95
C MET A 25 11.67 7.49 -9.73
N SER A 26 11.21 7.12 -8.54
CA SER A 26 11.91 7.42 -7.28
C SER A 26 12.22 6.20 -6.42
N GLY A 27 11.69 5.01 -6.77
CA GLY A 27 11.86 3.79 -5.99
C GLY A 27 10.94 3.66 -4.78
N SER A 28 10.07 4.64 -4.52
CA SER A 28 9.06 4.59 -3.46
C SER A 28 7.75 5.24 -3.85
N ASN A 29 6.69 4.90 -3.12
CA ASN A 29 5.40 5.58 -3.17
C ASN A 29 4.72 5.50 -1.80
N PRO A 30 3.49 6.03 -1.66
CA PRO A 30 2.79 6.03 -0.36
C PRO A 30 2.44 4.67 0.25
N PHE A 31 2.63 3.53 -0.44
CA PHE A 31 2.44 2.17 0.12
C PHE A 31 3.64 1.21 -0.12
N ILE A 32 4.64 1.61 -0.91
CA ILE A 32 5.91 0.90 -1.10
C ILE A 32 7.06 1.77 -0.58
N HIS A 33 7.59 1.42 0.59
CA HIS A 33 8.66 2.18 1.24
C HIS A 33 9.99 2.03 0.49
N SER A 34 10.80 3.09 0.47
CA SER A 34 12.11 3.11 -0.23
C SER A 34 13.13 2.09 0.31
N HIS A 35 12.99 1.69 1.57
CA HIS A 35 13.82 0.66 2.21
C HIS A 35 13.22 -0.75 2.17
N LEU A 36 11.96 -0.95 1.74
CA LEU A 36 11.28 -2.25 1.80
C LEU A 36 12.01 -3.34 1.00
N TYR A 37 12.41 -3.03 -0.24
CA TYR A 37 13.07 -3.97 -1.15
C TYR A 37 14.57 -3.71 -1.33
N ARG A 38 15.17 -2.92 -0.44
CA ARG A 38 16.56 -2.47 -0.58
C ARG A 38 17.57 -3.61 -0.45
N THR A 39 17.34 -4.53 0.48
CA THR A 39 18.22 -5.67 0.75
C THR A 39 17.85 -6.88 -0.09
N ARG A 40 16.55 -7.13 -0.26
CA ARG A 40 16.02 -8.22 -1.07
C ARG A 40 14.94 -7.68 -1.99
N PHE A 41 15.12 -7.88 -3.28
CA PHE A 41 14.17 -7.43 -4.29
C PHE A 41 13.57 -8.67 -4.98
N PRO A 42 12.38 -9.15 -4.56
CA PRO A 42 11.80 -10.37 -5.13
C PRO A 42 11.55 -10.26 -6.63
N THR A 43 11.78 -11.35 -7.37
CA THR A 43 11.71 -11.38 -8.84
C THR A 43 10.35 -10.90 -9.37
N CYS A 44 9.25 -11.27 -8.72
CA CYS A 44 7.90 -10.82 -9.11
C CYS A 44 7.76 -9.29 -9.10
N VAL A 45 8.39 -8.60 -8.13
CA VAL A 45 8.36 -7.14 -8.03
C VAL A 45 9.34 -6.51 -9.02
N GLN A 46 10.52 -7.12 -9.25
CA GLN A 46 11.44 -6.66 -10.30
C GLN A 46 10.76 -6.65 -11.69
N VAL A 47 10.05 -7.74 -12.00
CA VAL A 47 9.29 -7.88 -13.25
C VAL A 47 8.13 -6.88 -13.29
N ALA A 48 7.37 -6.72 -12.21
CA ALA A 48 6.29 -5.73 -12.15
C ALA A 48 6.81 -4.29 -12.31
N TYR A 49 7.93 -3.96 -11.66
CA TYR A 49 8.57 -2.64 -11.74
C TYR A 49 9.03 -2.30 -13.17
N THR A 50 9.71 -3.24 -13.82
CA THR A 50 10.20 -3.07 -15.21
C THR A 50 9.03 -3.01 -16.19
N THR A 51 8.00 -3.84 -16.01
CA THR A 51 6.78 -3.82 -16.82
C THR A 51 6.03 -2.50 -16.67
N LEU A 52 5.87 -2.00 -15.44
CA LEU A 52 5.27 -0.69 -15.16
C LEU A 52 6.07 0.44 -15.81
N SER A 53 7.40 0.38 -15.74
CA SER A 53 8.29 1.37 -16.36
C SER A 53 8.11 1.40 -17.89
N ALA A 54 8.01 0.23 -18.52
CA ALA A 54 7.72 0.11 -19.94
C ALA A 54 6.31 0.63 -20.30
N TYR A 55 5.32 0.37 -19.44
CA TYR A 55 3.95 0.90 -19.58
C TYR A 55 3.88 2.42 -19.48
N ILE A 56 4.59 3.03 -18.53
CA ILE A 56 4.65 4.49 -18.38
C ILE A 56 5.28 5.15 -19.61
N ASN A 57 6.27 4.51 -20.22
CA ASN A 57 6.99 5.01 -21.40
C ASN A 57 6.46 4.47 -22.74
N ARG A 58 5.26 3.87 -22.74
CA ARG A 58 4.66 3.33 -23.97
C ARG A 58 4.36 4.44 -24.97
N THR A 59 4.35 4.07 -26.24
CA THR A 59 3.98 4.89 -27.38
C THR A 59 2.81 4.25 -28.09
N GLU A 60 2.16 4.97 -29.00
CA GLU A 60 1.07 4.41 -29.81
C GLU A 60 1.51 3.15 -30.59
N GLY A 61 2.77 3.11 -31.04
CA GLY A 61 3.31 1.99 -31.82
C GLY A 61 3.61 0.72 -31.02
N ASN A 62 3.81 0.80 -29.70
CA ASN A 62 4.11 -0.37 -28.86
C ASN A 62 3.02 -0.66 -27.80
N TYR A 63 1.96 0.15 -27.74
CA TYR A 63 0.88 0.05 -26.76
C TYR A 63 0.33 -1.38 -26.61
N GLU A 64 -0.10 -2.00 -27.72
CA GLU A 64 -0.66 -3.35 -27.72
C GLU A 64 0.35 -4.42 -27.29
N ILE A 65 1.61 -4.24 -27.66
CA ILE A 65 2.70 -5.16 -27.27
C ILE A 65 2.87 -5.10 -25.75
N ILE A 66 2.86 -3.90 -25.17
CA ILE A 66 3.02 -3.69 -23.73
C ILE A 66 1.83 -4.28 -22.95
N LEU A 67 0.59 -4.07 -23.40
CA LEU A 67 -0.58 -4.68 -22.75
C LEU A 67 -0.54 -6.22 -22.78
N ARG A 68 -0.08 -6.81 -23.89
CA ARG A 68 0.14 -8.26 -23.98
C ARG A 68 1.23 -8.76 -23.04
N ILE A 69 2.30 -7.98 -22.85
CA ILE A 69 3.35 -8.30 -21.87
C ILE A 69 2.75 -8.27 -20.46
N ILE A 70 2.02 -7.23 -20.09
CA ILE A 70 1.33 -7.12 -18.79
C ILE A 70 0.43 -8.32 -18.55
N GLU A 71 -0.38 -8.70 -19.55
CA GLU A 71 -1.24 -9.88 -19.45
C GLU A 71 -0.43 -11.16 -19.20
N SER A 72 0.64 -11.38 -19.97
CA SER A 72 1.50 -12.56 -19.84
C SER A 72 2.15 -12.62 -18.46
N GLN A 73 2.68 -11.50 -17.97
CA GLN A 73 3.35 -11.42 -16.67
C GLN A 73 2.37 -11.60 -15.51
N ALA A 74 1.16 -11.03 -15.62
CA ALA A 74 0.10 -11.28 -14.66
C ALA A 74 -0.32 -12.76 -14.65
N LYS A 75 -0.37 -13.42 -15.81
CA LYS A 75 -0.66 -14.87 -15.89
C LYS A 75 0.46 -15.70 -15.26
N GLU A 76 1.72 -15.38 -15.57
CA GLU A 76 2.89 -16.07 -15.05
C GLU A 76 2.96 -15.98 -13.51
N LEU A 77 2.69 -14.79 -12.95
CA LEU A 77 2.60 -14.58 -11.51
C LEU A 77 1.54 -15.48 -10.84
N LEU A 78 0.46 -15.79 -11.55
CA LEU A 78 -0.64 -16.65 -11.07
C LEU A 78 -0.39 -18.14 -11.29
N THR A 79 0.54 -18.51 -12.17
CA THR A 79 0.89 -19.91 -12.46
C THR A 79 2.23 -20.35 -11.87
N GLY A 80 2.97 -19.41 -11.28
CA GLY A 80 4.32 -19.65 -10.75
C GLY A 80 4.37 -20.82 -9.75
N PRO A 81 5.52 -21.50 -9.65
CA PRO A 81 5.69 -22.70 -8.81
C PRO A 81 5.39 -22.48 -7.32
N ASP A 82 5.32 -21.24 -6.83
CA ASP A 82 4.85 -20.89 -5.47
C ASP A 82 3.37 -21.23 -5.19
N LEU A 83 2.66 -21.81 -6.17
CA LEU A 83 1.26 -22.25 -6.05
C LEU A 83 1.08 -23.76 -6.27
N GLY A 84 2.15 -24.50 -6.56
CA GLY A 84 2.08 -25.89 -6.96
C GLY A 84 3.02 -26.80 -6.17
N VAL A 85 2.41 -27.61 -5.29
CA VAL A 85 2.93 -28.91 -4.85
C VAL A 85 4.16 -28.84 -3.94
N ASN A 86 3.95 -28.48 -2.68
CA ASN A 86 4.45 -29.26 -1.55
C ASN A 86 3.58 -28.98 -0.33
N ASP A 87 2.76 -29.97 -0.01
CA ASP A 87 1.93 -30.11 1.19
C ASP A 87 2.79 -30.35 2.46
N ALA A 88 3.97 -29.72 2.52
CA ALA A 88 4.93 -29.87 3.62
C ALA A 88 5.98 -28.74 3.62
N LEU A 89 5.86 -27.85 4.62
CA LEU A 89 6.94 -27.45 5.54
C LEU A 89 7.77 -26.17 5.37
N GLU A 90 7.47 -25.20 4.49
CA GLU A 90 7.97 -23.82 4.71
C GLU A 90 6.93 -22.74 4.34
N PRO A 91 6.46 -21.91 5.31
CA PRO A 91 5.64 -20.75 5.01
C PRO A 91 6.42 -19.78 4.11
N LEU A 92 5.81 -19.24 3.04
CA LEU A 92 6.40 -18.12 2.30
C LEU A 92 6.75 -17.00 3.28
N ASP A 93 7.97 -16.45 3.14
CA ASP A 93 8.39 -15.30 3.90
C ASP A 93 7.39 -14.14 3.69
N LEU A 94 7.07 -13.40 4.75
CA LEU A 94 6.07 -12.35 4.74
C LEU A 94 6.39 -11.27 3.68
N LEU A 95 7.69 -11.01 3.44
CA LEU A 95 8.14 -10.12 2.37
C LEU A 95 7.75 -10.65 0.98
N GLU A 96 7.79 -11.96 0.75
CA GLU A 96 7.41 -12.59 -0.52
C GLU A 96 5.90 -12.52 -0.75
N GLN A 97 5.10 -12.71 0.30
CA GLN A 97 3.66 -12.54 0.23
C GLN A 97 3.28 -11.09 -0.14
N LEU A 98 3.86 -10.13 0.57
CA LEU A 98 3.68 -8.70 0.28
C LEU A 98 4.13 -8.36 -1.16
N ALA A 99 5.27 -8.91 -1.59
CA ALA A 99 5.80 -8.74 -2.95
C ALA A 99 4.85 -9.26 -4.04
N ARG A 100 4.23 -10.43 -3.84
CA ARG A 100 3.23 -10.97 -4.77
C ARG A 100 1.97 -10.10 -4.83
N VAL A 101 1.52 -9.57 -3.69
CA VAL A 101 0.41 -8.62 -3.63
C VAL A 101 0.76 -7.34 -4.39
N HIS A 102 1.91 -6.72 -4.13
CA HIS A 102 2.37 -5.53 -4.85
C HIS A 102 2.45 -5.75 -6.37
N ALA A 103 3.03 -6.87 -6.81
CA ALA A 103 3.14 -7.21 -8.23
C ALA A 103 1.76 -7.35 -8.88
N LEU A 104 0.83 -8.07 -8.25
CA LEU A 104 -0.54 -8.22 -8.77
C LEU A 104 -1.30 -6.89 -8.78
N MET A 105 -1.16 -6.06 -7.74
CA MET A 105 -1.77 -4.74 -7.67
C MET A 105 -1.33 -3.84 -8.83
N VAL A 106 -0.04 -3.84 -9.18
CA VAL A 106 0.47 -3.07 -10.32
C VAL A 106 -0.26 -3.46 -11.62
N TYR A 107 -0.36 -4.76 -11.91
CA TYR A 107 -1.06 -5.24 -13.10
C TYR A 107 -2.56 -4.91 -13.06
N GLN A 108 -3.20 -5.04 -11.89
CA GLN A 108 -4.61 -4.71 -11.69
C GLN A 108 -4.89 -3.23 -11.94
N ILE A 109 -4.11 -2.33 -11.34
CA ILE A 109 -4.27 -0.88 -11.50
C ILE A 109 -4.12 -0.48 -12.97
N ILE A 110 -3.13 -1.04 -13.67
CA ILE A 110 -2.95 -0.80 -15.10
C ILE A 110 -4.19 -1.30 -15.86
N CYS A 111 -4.52 -2.59 -15.75
CA CYS A 111 -5.56 -3.20 -16.57
C CYS A 111 -6.97 -2.64 -16.30
N LEU A 112 -7.30 -2.24 -15.07
CA LEU A 112 -8.61 -1.65 -14.74
C LEU A 112 -8.78 -0.26 -15.34
N PHE A 113 -7.71 0.56 -15.35
CA PHE A 113 -7.78 1.99 -15.64
C PHE A 113 -7.06 2.45 -16.92
N ASP A 114 -6.44 1.54 -17.66
CA ASP A 114 -5.79 1.85 -18.94
C ASP A 114 -6.78 2.30 -20.03
N GLY A 115 -7.99 1.74 -20.03
CA GLY A 115 -9.05 2.07 -20.99
C GLY A 115 -9.37 0.92 -21.94
N ASP A 116 -8.42 0.01 -22.18
CA ASP A 116 -8.63 -1.20 -22.96
C ASP A 116 -9.67 -2.14 -22.34
N ILE A 117 -10.65 -2.57 -23.14
CA ILE A 117 -11.80 -3.36 -22.70
C ILE A 117 -11.35 -4.78 -22.32
N ARG A 118 -10.45 -5.38 -23.10
CA ARG A 118 -9.95 -6.74 -22.85
C ARG A 118 -9.15 -6.77 -21.55
N SER A 119 -8.23 -5.82 -21.38
CA SER A 119 -7.41 -5.68 -20.18
C SER A 119 -8.28 -5.55 -18.93
N ARG A 120 -9.32 -4.71 -18.99
CA ARG A 120 -10.29 -4.56 -17.90
C ARG A 120 -10.99 -5.88 -17.56
N HIS A 121 -11.51 -6.58 -18.57
CA HIS A 121 -12.18 -7.87 -18.38
C HIS A 121 -11.27 -8.91 -17.69
N LEU A 122 -10.00 -8.98 -18.07
CA LEU A 122 -9.03 -9.89 -17.45
C LEU A 122 -8.71 -9.50 -16.00
N ALA A 123 -8.63 -8.19 -15.71
CA ALA A 123 -8.45 -7.69 -14.36
C ALA A 123 -9.64 -8.02 -13.44
N GLU A 124 -10.87 -7.84 -13.91
CA GLU A 124 -12.10 -8.24 -13.20
C GLU A 124 -12.06 -9.72 -12.82
N GLY A 125 -11.70 -10.60 -13.77
CA GLY A 125 -11.56 -12.03 -13.51
C GLY A 125 -10.51 -12.38 -12.45
N ARG A 126 -9.57 -11.47 -12.16
CA ARG A 126 -8.50 -11.65 -11.16
C ARG A 126 -8.77 -10.92 -9.84
N SER A 127 -9.87 -10.15 -9.70
CA SER A 127 -10.15 -9.35 -8.49
C SER A 127 -10.17 -10.22 -7.22
N HIS A 128 -10.91 -11.33 -7.26
CA HIS A 128 -11.03 -12.26 -6.13
C HIS A 128 -9.68 -12.87 -5.69
N ILE A 129 -8.72 -12.98 -6.62
CA ILE A 129 -7.38 -13.49 -6.32
C ILE A 129 -6.61 -12.46 -5.52
N LEU A 130 -6.67 -11.19 -5.91
CA LEU A 130 -6.05 -10.11 -5.17
C LEU A 130 -6.62 -10.04 -3.75
N ASP A 131 -7.94 -10.08 -3.61
CA ASP A 131 -8.61 -10.05 -2.30
C ASP A 131 -8.11 -11.19 -1.40
N ARG A 132 -8.06 -12.41 -1.95
CA ARG A 132 -7.55 -13.58 -1.22
C ARG A 132 -6.09 -13.39 -0.81
N TRP A 133 -5.21 -12.94 -1.70
CA TRP A 133 -3.79 -12.74 -1.38
C TRP A 133 -3.58 -11.64 -0.34
N VAL A 134 -4.38 -10.57 -0.38
CA VAL A 134 -4.35 -9.49 0.61
C VAL A 134 -4.77 -10.02 1.99
N MET A 135 -5.82 -10.84 2.08
CA MET A 135 -6.24 -11.44 3.34
C MET A 135 -5.20 -12.42 3.88
N GLN A 136 -4.67 -13.30 3.03
CA GLN A 136 -3.59 -14.23 3.40
C GLN A 136 -2.36 -13.50 3.93
N MET A 137 -1.96 -12.39 3.28
CA MET A 137 -0.85 -11.55 3.74
C MET A 137 -1.09 -11.00 5.14
N VAL A 138 -2.31 -10.53 5.45
CA VAL A 138 -2.66 -10.02 6.78
C VAL A 138 -2.73 -11.14 7.82
N GLU A 139 -3.28 -12.31 7.47
CA GLU A 139 -3.34 -13.48 8.34
C GLU A 139 -1.93 -13.99 8.70
N CYS A 140 -1.04 -14.09 7.70
CA CYS A 140 0.36 -14.45 7.92
C CYS A 140 1.10 -13.38 8.72
N ALA A 141 0.90 -12.10 8.43
CA ALA A 141 1.48 -11.01 9.20
C ALA A 141 1.08 -11.06 10.68
N SER A 142 -0.20 -11.34 10.96
CA SER A 142 -0.75 -11.46 12.32
C SER A 142 -0.19 -12.66 13.09
N SER A 143 0.28 -13.69 12.36
CA SER A 143 0.83 -14.92 12.94
C SER A 143 2.35 -14.86 13.09
N SER A 144 3.06 -14.16 12.19
CA SER A 144 4.53 -14.16 12.07
C SER A 144 5.20 -12.94 12.71
N LEU A 145 4.60 -11.75 12.55
CA LEU A 145 4.97 -10.61 13.38
C LEU A 145 4.27 -10.86 14.71
N TYR A 146 4.96 -10.73 15.86
CA TYR A 146 4.33 -10.85 17.17
C TYR A 146 2.91 -10.24 17.13
N PRO A 147 1.85 -10.89 17.67
CA PRO A 147 0.42 -10.60 17.44
C PRO A 147 -0.06 -9.14 17.57
N LEU A 148 0.85 -8.29 17.98
CA LEU A 148 0.75 -6.90 18.30
C LEU A 148 1.31 -5.98 17.17
N SER A 149 2.02 -6.44 16.15
CA SER A 149 2.71 -5.54 15.18
C SER A 149 1.79 -4.79 14.20
N LEU A 150 0.57 -5.29 13.94
CA LEU A 150 -0.42 -4.59 13.08
C LEU A 150 -1.34 -3.66 13.88
N THR A 151 -1.34 -3.77 15.20
CA THR A 151 -2.25 -3.07 16.13
C THR A 151 -1.55 -2.26 17.20
N LEU A 152 -0.24 -2.42 17.38
CA LEU A 152 0.57 -1.60 18.28
C LEU A 152 0.94 -0.30 17.62
N ASP A 153 0.90 0.73 18.45
CA ASP A 153 1.56 1.97 18.14
C ASP A 153 3.07 1.73 18.01
N PRO A 154 3.71 2.18 16.92
CA PRO A 154 5.16 2.24 16.81
C PRO A 154 5.87 2.83 18.04
N LEU A 155 5.23 3.73 18.79
CA LEU A 155 5.73 4.25 20.06
C LEU A 155 5.88 3.16 21.14
N ASP A 156 4.91 2.24 21.25
CA ASP A 156 4.98 1.10 22.19
C ASP A 156 6.17 0.18 21.87
N LEU A 157 6.53 0.05 20.59
CA LEU A 157 7.70 -0.71 20.15
C LEU A 157 9.02 -0.05 20.58
N VAL A 158 9.10 1.28 20.48
CA VAL A 158 10.27 2.06 20.89
C VAL A 158 10.41 2.06 22.41
N GLU A 159 9.33 2.31 23.16
CA GLU A 159 9.34 2.33 24.62
C GLU A 159 9.73 0.98 25.22
N THR A 160 9.23 -0.12 24.67
CA THR A 160 9.61 -1.49 25.11
C THR A 160 11.10 -1.76 24.87
N ALA A 161 11.66 -1.27 23.77
CA ALA A 161 13.06 -1.45 23.42
C ALA A 161 14.01 -0.65 24.35
N CYS A 162 13.57 0.52 24.84
CA CYS A 162 14.34 1.33 25.78
C CYS A 162 14.45 0.71 27.20
N GLN A 163 13.59 -0.25 27.55
CA GLN A 163 13.56 -0.88 28.89
C GLN A 163 14.47 -2.11 29.03
N VAL A 164 15.03 -2.63 27.94
CA VAL A 164 15.95 -3.78 27.96
C VAL A 164 17.41 -3.28 27.89
N ASP A 165 18.26 -3.75 28.80
CA ASP A 165 19.65 -3.31 29.04
C ASP A 165 20.51 -2.98 27.80
N PRO A 166 21.53 -2.09 27.90
CA PRO A 166 22.28 -1.57 26.76
C PRO A 166 23.49 -2.44 26.39
N PRO A 167 23.35 -3.33 25.40
CA PRO A 167 24.43 -3.48 24.43
C PRO A 167 23.87 -3.50 23.00
N SER A 168 24.26 -2.48 22.21
CA SER A 168 23.91 -2.23 20.79
C SER A 168 22.55 -1.58 20.49
N LEU A 169 22.27 -0.43 21.12
CA LEU A 169 21.11 0.45 20.81
C LEU A 169 20.91 0.65 19.29
N THR A 170 21.98 0.85 18.52
CA THR A 170 21.89 1.09 17.07
C THR A 170 21.37 -0.12 16.28
N GLY A 171 21.76 -1.35 16.65
CA GLY A 171 21.32 -2.56 15.95
C GLY A 171 19.87 -2.92 16.25
N ASN A 172 19.41 -2.63 17.47
CA ASN A 172 18.03 -2.86 17.87
C ASN A 172 17.07 -1.86 17.18
N THR A 173 17.40 -0.56 17.17
CA THR A 173 16.58 0.45 16.49
C THR A 173 16.49 0.21 14.98
N GLU A 174 17.58 -0.22 14.32
CA GLU A 174 17.53 -0.59 12.89
C GLU A 174 16.59 -1.78 12.64
N HIS A 175 16.66 -2.83 13.44
CA HIS A 175 15.77 -3.99 13.29
C HIS A 175 14.31 -3.61 13.51
N LEU A 176 14.02 -2.81 14.54
CA LEU A 176 12.67 -2.31 14.84
C LEU A 176 12.13 -1.46 13.70
N TRP A 177 12.93 -0.56 13.15
CA TRP A 177 12.53 0.28 12.02
C TRP A 177 12.22 -0.54 10.77
N HIS A 178 13.02 -1.55 10.43
CA HIS A 178 12.72 -2.44 9.28
C HIS A 178 11.47 -3.30 9.52
N THR A 179 11.28 -3.77 10.76
CA THR A 179 10.05 -4.49 11.15
C THR A 179 8.82 -3.59 11.01
N TRP A 180 8.93 -2.33 11.46
CA TRP A 180 7.90 -1.33 11.29
C TRP A 180 7.61 -1.03 9.82
N ILE A 181 8.64 -0.84 8.99
CA ILE A 181 8.47 -0.64 7.54
C ILE A 181 7.66 -1.78 6.92
N LEU A 182 7.97 -3.03 7.26
CA LEU A 182 7.25 -4.19 6.75
C LEU A 182 5.78 -4.18 7.20
N ALA A 183 5.53 -3.95 8.50
CA ALA A 183 4.19 -3.90 9.07
C ALA A 183 3.35 -2.76 8.49
N GLU A 184 3.91 -1.54 8.40
CA GLU A 184 3.25 -0.38 7.80
C GLU A 184 3.01 -0.58 6.31
N SER A 185 3.94 -1.20 5.57
CA SER A 185 3.73 -1.55 4.17
C SER A 185 2.54 -2.49 4.00
N ILE A 186 2.40 -3.52 4.85
CA ILE A 186 1.25 -4.43 4.84
C ILE A 186 -0.06 -3.66 5.08
N ARG A 187 -0.08 -2.77 6.08
CA ARG A 187 -1.25 -1.96 6.44
C ARG A 187 -1.67 -1.02 5.29
N ARG A 188 -0.72 -0.28 4.72
CA ARG A 188 -0.96 0.63 3.59
C ARG A 188 -1.34 -0.10 2.32
N THR A 189 -0.78 -1.29 2.07
CA THR A 189 -1.12 -2.14 0.93
C THR A 189 -2.52 -2.73 1.06
N TRP A 190 -2.92 -3.19 2.25
CA TRP A 190 -4.29 -3.63 2.50
C TRP A 190 -5.30 -2.49 2.25
N LEU A 191 -5.02 -1.29 2.79
CA LEU A 191 -5.87 -0.10 2.61
C LEU A 191 -5.98 0.31 1.13
N THR A 192 -4.88 0.21 0.38
CA THR A 192 -4.83 0.54 -1.04
C THR A 192 -5.55 -0.50 -1.90
N ALA A 193 -5.33 -1.80 -1.66
CA ALA A 193 -5.95 -2.87 -2.43
C ALA A 193 -7.47 -2.89 -2.23
N THR A 194 -7.93 -2.79 -0.98
CA THR A 194 -9.35 -2.74 -0.67
C THR A 194 -10.00 -1.43 -1.12
N GLY A 195 -9.27 -0.31 -1.04
CA GLY A 195 -9.69 0.99 -1.60
C GLY A 195 -9.82 0.95 -3.12
N LEU A 196 -8.88 0.31 -3.82
CA LEU A 196 -8.91 0.09 -5.27
C LEU A 196 -10.15 -0.70 -5.68
N GLN A 197 -10.46 -1.79 -4.97
CA GLN A 197 -11.64 -2.59 -5.25
C GLN A 197 -12.94 -1.80 -5.01
N ALA A 198 -13.03 -1.09 -3.88
CA ALA A 198 -14.19 -0.26 -3.58
C ALA A 198 -14.38 0.87 -4.61
N LEU A 199 -13.28 1.49 -5.05
CA LEU A 199 -13.27 2.50 -6.11
C LEU A 199 -13.80 1.92 -7.43
N TYR A 200 -13.27 0.77 -7.84
CA TYR A 200 -13.68 0.13 -9.10
C TYR A 200 -15.16 -0.29 -9.07
N LEU A 201 -15.61 -0.94 -8.01
CA LEU A 201 -17.02 -1.34 -7.85
C LEU A 201 -17.94 -0.11 -7.80
N THR A 202 -17.54 0.96 -7.13
CA THR A 202 -18.33 2.20 -7.11
C THR A 202 -18.44 2.81 -8.51
N LEU A 203 -17.36 2.76 -9.31
CA LEU A 203 -17.40 3.19 -10.72
C LEU A 203 -18.27 2.27 -11.59
N GLN A 204 -18.26 0.96 -11.35
CA GLN A 204 -18.94 -0.04 -12.16
C GLN A 204 -20.45 -0.12 -11.88
N GLN A 205 -20.84 -0.17 -10.60
CA GLN A 205 -22.21 -0.45 -10.16
C GLN A 205 -22.80 0.65 -9.25
N GLY A 206 -22.06 1.73 -9.00
CA GLY A 206 -22.53 2.90 -8.24
C GLY A 206 -22.36 2.80 -6.72
N TRP A 207 -21.94 1.65 -6.19
CA TRP A 207 -21.71 1.44 -4.76
C TRP A 207 -20.70 0.31 -4.49
N ALA A 208 -20.09 0.33 -3.32
CA ALA A 208 -19.25 -0.74 -2.81
C ALA A 208 -19.38 -0.84 -1.29
N PHE A 209 -19.08 -2.00 -0.72
CA PHE A 209 -18.94 -2.14 0.73
C PHE A 209 -17.66 -1.45 1.21
N CYS A 210 -17.72 -0.79 2.37
CA CYS A 210 -16.53 -0.31 3.03
C CYS A 210 -15.75 -1.52 3.56
N PRO A 211 -14.48 -1.70 3.19
CA PRO A 211 -13.72 -2.93 3.46
C PRO A 211 -13.34 -3.12 4.95
N GLY A 212 -13.64 -2.16 5.82
CA GLY A 212 -13.29 -2.19 7.24
C GLY A 212 -12.15 -1.23 7.60
N GLY A 213 -11.62 -1.40 8.81
CA GLY A 213 -10.56 -0.57 9.38
C GLY A 213 -9.25 -1.34 9.54
N MET A 214 -8.19 -0.85 8.92
CA MET A 214 -6.81 -1.22 9.24
C MET A 214 -6.14 0.02 9.83
N MET A 215 -5.35 -0.16 10.90
CA MET A 215 -4.55 0.93 11.48
C MET A 215 -3.50 1.39 10.48
N PHE A 216 -3.20 2.69 10.43
CA PHE A 216 -2.06 3.20 9.67
C PHE A 216 -1.50 4.46 10.30
N THR A 217 -0.23 4.76 10.04
CA THR A 217 0.38 6.02 10.49
C THR A 217 0.02 7.13 9.51
N THR A 218 -0.33 8.30 10.03
CA THR A 218 -0.76 9.45 9.22
C THR A 218 0.21 10.63 9.26
N ARG A 219 1.16 10.61 10.20
CA ARG A 219 2.10 11.72 10.40
C ARG A 219 3.11 11.83 9.24
N HIS A 220 3.18 13.02 8.66
CA HIS A 220 4.13 13.38 7.64
C HIS A 220 5.58 13.16 8.10
N GLY A 221 6.38 12.51 7.26
CA GLY A 221 7.81 12.28 7.50
C GLY A 221 8.12 10.93 8.16
N VAL A 222 7.16 10.30 8.86
CA VAL A 222 7.38 8.99 9.49
C VAL A 222 7.58 7.90 8.43
N TRP A 223 6.75 7.91 7.38
CA TRP A 223 6.88 7.01 6.23
C TRP A 223 8.06 7.34 5.32
N GLU A 224 8.51 8.59 5.28
CA GLU A 224 9.62 9.02 4.42
C GLU A 224 10.97 9.01 5.13
N ALA A 225 11.01 8.60 6.41
CA ALA A 225 12.23 8.54 7.20
C ALA A 225 13.30 7.74 6.46
N LYS A 226 14.52 8.28 6.39
CA LYS A 226 15.64 7.65 5.64
C LYS A 226 16.56 6.83 6.52
N THR A 227 16.43 6.95 7.83
CA THR A 227 17.26 6.27 8.83
C THR A 227 16.42 5.87 10.03
N ALA A 228 16.84 4.82 10.72
CA ALA A 228 16.19 4.34 11.93
C ALA A 228 16.15 5.42 13.03
N LEU A 229 17.23 6.22 13.15
CA LEU A 229 17.31 7.32 14.09
C LEU A 229 16.29 8.43 13.79
N ALA A 230 16.12 8.81 12.51
CA ALA A 230 15.15 9.85 12.14
C ALA A 230 13.71 9.38 12.40
N TRP A 231 13.43 8.10 12.15
CA TRP A 231 12.16 7.47 12.47
C TRP A 231 11.91 7.44 13.99
N GLU A 232 12.89 7.00 14.78
CA GLU A 232 12.81 6.92 16.23
C GLU A 232 12.57 8.30 16.87
N MET A 233 13.28 9.33 16.42
CA MET A 233 13.06 10.71 16.87
C MET A 233 11.62 11.18 16.62
N LEU A 234 11.08 10.92 15.42
CA LEU A 234 9.71 11.29 15.09
C LEU A 234 8.69 10.55 15.96
N CYS A 235 8.93 9.27 16.26
CA CYS A 235 8.08 8.50 17.17
C CYS A 235 8.08 9.08 18.58
N LEU A 236 9.25 9.50 19.10
CA LEU A 236 9.38 10.02 20.47
C LEU A 236 8.87 11.46 20.63
N GLU A 237 9.03 12.30 19.60
CA GLU A 237 8.75 13.73 19.69
C GLU A 237 7.32 14.11 19.30
N THR A 238 6.63 13.27 18.53
CA THR A 238 5.33 13.60 17.93
C THR A 238 4.38 12.41 17.97
N ASP A 239 3.08 12.67 18.16
CA ASP A 239 2.04 11.68 17.90
C ASP A 239 2.04 11.31 16.41
N ILE A 240 2.46 10.08 16.10
CA ILE A 240 2.56 9.56 14.74
C ILE A 240 1.21 9.31 14.06
N GLY A 241 0.11 9.53 14.78
CA GLY A 241 -1.25 9.46 14.26
C GLY A 241 -1.59 8.05 13.78
N PHE A 242 -1.32 7.06 14.64
CA PHE A 242 -1.65 5.66 14.40
C PHE A 242 -3.15 5.42 14.64
N ILE A 243 -3.94 5.43 13.57
CA ILE A 243 -5.41 5.47 13.66
C ILE A 243 -6.09 4.56 12.63
N GLN A 244 -7.35 4.22 12.86
CA GLN A 244 -8.19 3.50 11.88
C GLN A 244 -8.87 4.46 10.90
N ARG A 245 -9.19 3.96 9.70
CA ARG A 245 -9.94 4.71 8.68
C ARG A 245 -11.18 5.42 9.25
N PHE A 246 -11.99 4.79 10.09
CA PHE A 246 -13.21 5.43 10.63
C PHE A 246 -12.94 6.48 11.70
N GLU A 247 -11.74 6.51 12.29
CA GLU A 247 -11.32 7.51 13.27
C GLU A 247 -10.70 8.73 12.61
N THR A 248 -10.37 8.66 11.31
CA THR A 248 -9.70 9.74 10.59
C THR A 248 -10.49 11.05 10.58
N GLU A 249 -11.80 11.04 10.86
CA GLU A 249 -12.60 12.26 11.00
C GLU A 249 -12.02 13.24 12.03
N LYS A 250 -11.44 12.75 13.12
CA LYS A 250 -10.87 13.59 14.18
C LYS A 250 -9.70 14.46 13.70
N LEU A 251 -9.02 14.04 12.63
CA LEU A 251 -7.90 14.81 12.05
C LEU A 251 -8.33 16.17 11.52
N PHE A 252 -9.59 16.35 11.12
CA PHE A 252 -10.11 17.65 10.69
C PHE A 252 -10.11 18.71 11.79
N THR A 253 -10.11 18.28 13.06
CA THR A 253 -10.14 19.16 14.24
C THR A 253 -8.85 19.13 15.03
N GLU A 254 -8.12 18.01 15.01
CA GLU A 254 -6.98 17.78 15.89
C GLU A 254 -5.62 17.98 15.21
N ALA A 255 -5.54 17.97 13.88
CA ALA A 255 -4.28 18.02 13.15
C ALA A 255 -4.23 19.17 12.13
N ASN A 256 -3.03 19.71 11.91
CA ASN A 256 -2.79 20.61 10.79
C ASN A 256 -2.69 19.81 9.47
N PRO A 257 -3.31 20.26 8.37
CA PRO A 257 -3.20 19.58 7.07
C PRO A 257 -1.76 19.33 6.60
N LEU A 258 -0.81 20.19 6.96
CA LEU A 258 0.61 20.04 6.61
C LEU A 258 1.30 18.91 7.38
N GLU A 259 0.75 18.51 8.51
CA GLU A 259 1.31 17.44 9.32
C GLU A 259 0.84 16.04 8.89
N ILE A 260 -0.17 15.95 8.02
CA ILE A 260 -0.67 14.67 7.53
C ILE A 260 0.02 14.32 6.20
N ASP A 261 0.48 13.08 6.09
CA ASP A 261 1.15 12.57 4.90
C ASP A 261 0.19 12.41 3.71
N ASP A 262 0.75 12.18 2.52
CA ASP A 262 -0.04 12.08 1.29
C ASP A 262 -0.98 10.85 1.31
N PHE A 263 -0.60 9.80 2.04
CA PHE A 263 -1.43 8.60 2.19
C PHE A 263 -2.66 8.89 3.04
N GLY A 264 -2.50 9.51 4.21
CA GLY A 264 -3.58 9.93 5.10
C GLY A 264 -4.50 10.94 4.45
N LYS A 265 -3.96 11.91 3.71
CA LYS A 265 -4.75 12.86 2.89
C LYS A 265 -5.61 12.13 1.87
N MET A 266 -5.07 11.11 1.19
CA MET A 266 -5.85 10.29 0.27
C MET A 266 -6.97 9.53 1.00
N ILE A 267 -6.67 8.91 2.15
CA ILE A 267 -7.69 8.19 2.94
C ILE A 267 -8.81 9.13 3.39
N LEU A 268 -8.47 10.32 3.88
CA LEU A 268 -9.43 11.36 4.26
C LEU A 268 -10.28 11.80 3.06
N GLU A 269 -9.62 12.14 1.94
CA GLU A 269 -10.33 12.58 0.74
C GLU A 269 -11.28 11.51 0.23
N SER A 270 -10.81 10.26 0.11
CA SER A 270 -11.61 9.14 -0.37
C SER A 270 -12.78 8.78 0.56
N THR A 271 -12.71 9.13 1.85
CA THR A 271 -13.75 8.81 2.84
C THR A 271 -14.78 9.93 2.98
N TYR A 272 -14.34 11.20 3.00
CA TYR A 272 -15.20 12.34 3.33
C TYR A 272 -15.46 13.30 2.17
N GLY A 273 -14.81 13.11 1.04
CA GLY A 273 -15.02 13.93 -0.15
C GLY A 273 -14.04 15.09 -0.31
N THR A 274 -13.85 15.46 -1.57
CA THR A 274 -12.97 16.56 -1.99
C THR A 274 -13.34 17.91 -1.36
N GLU A 275 -14.63 18.24 -1.28
CA GLU A 275 -15.08 19.54 -0.75
C GLU A 275 -14.66 19.74 0.72
N ARG A 276 -14.79 18.70 1.54
CA ARG A 276 -14.38 18.76 2.95
C ARG A 276 -12.86 18.91 3.07
N MET A 277 -12.10 18.21 2.22
CA MET A 277 -10.65 18.34 2.17
C MET A 277 -10.17 19.72 1.75
N GLU A 278 -10.81 20.33 0.74
CA GLU A 278 -10.49 21.68 0.29
C GLU A 278 -10.75 22.72 1.39
N ARG A 279 -11.86 22.60 2.12
CA ARG A 279 -12.14 23.49 3.26
C ARG A 279 -11.10 23.35 4.36
N TRP A 280 -10.70 22.11 4.68
CA TRP A 280 -9.72 21.85 5.73
C TRP A 280 -8.32 22.37 5.37
N THR A 281 -7.92 22.25 4.11
CA THR A 281 -6.61 22.73 3.63
C THR A 281 -6.50 24.25 3.45
N GLN A 282 -7.64 24.96 3.49
CA GLN A 282 -7.70 26.42 3.37
C GLN A 282 -7.75 27.14 4.74
N CYS A 283 -7.94 26.40 5.83
CA CYS A 283 -7.93 26.91 7.20
C CYS A 283 -6.50 26.89 7.77
#